data_AF-A0A3A9YRR9-F1
#
_entry.id   AF-A0A3A9YRR9-F1
#
_cell.length_a   1.000
_cell.length_b   1.000
_cell.length_c   1.000
_cell.angle_alpha   90.00
_cell.angle_beta   90.00
_cell.angle_gamma   90.00
#
_symmetry.space_group_name_H-M   'P 1'
#
loop_
_entity.id
_entity.type
_entity.pdbx_description
1 polymer ?
#
loop_
_entity_poly.entity_id
_entity_poly.type
_entity_poly.pdbx_seq_one_letter_code
_entity_poly.pdbx_strand_id
1 'polypeptide(L)'
;MTSGEVSGIRVLGEDVLLEVTEPVAVRRLVQALAVTQTTDGYCMCHGDLAFEFFDRSGRLTAAAGFHHASHLRWSGWDGDARLRDGGAVLRWLAEHGVEGPLVREEQRQRERHERWLAEHRWRAAAPAAVHDLLDVAVAAGSTDGLLPEGIHRLVARRLEEAIPDPVERAGVTLAWYGSGTGRCSGFPVHEALPAPALAETPIAHLIRAMQAYPTDAHIDAGAVRHLCGWKARTHQARDIAKVPAELRMRLLAAARESGDDDKRRRAEQWLSTPSGRRQR
;
A
#
# COMPACT_ATOMS: atom_id res chain seq x y z
N MET A 1 4.98 -41.65 -8.90
CA MET A 1 3.73 -41.19 -9.55
C MET A 1 4.12 -40.07 -10.49
N THR A 2 3.84 -40.28 -11.76
CA THR A 2 4.41 -39.55 -12.90
C THR A 2 3.95 -38.10 -12.95
N SER A 3 4.89 -37.18 -12.80
CA SER A 3 4.75 -35.77 -13.21
C SER A 3 4.51 -35.73 -14.71
N GLY A 4 3.24 -35.68 -15.10
CA GLY A 4 2.83 -35.46 -16.48
C GLY A 4 3.05 -34.00 -16.85
N GLU A 5 4.23 -33.68 -17.39
CA GLU A 5 4.39 -32.47 -18.20
C GLU A 5 3.51 -32.62 -19.45
N VAL A 6 2.31 -32.09 -19.38
CA VAL A 6 1.53 -31.75 -20.56
C VAL A 6 1.29 -30.25 -20.45
N SER A 7 1.87 -29.51 -21.41
CA SER A 7 1.79 -28.05 -21.54
C SER A 7 2.72 -27.30 -20.58
N GLY A 8 3.43 -26.29 -21.08
CA GLY A 8 4.40 -25.45 -20.35
C GLY A 8 3.82 -24.57 -19.24
N ILE A 9 2.78 -25.04 -18.56
CA ILE A 9 2.14 -24.42 -17.40
C ILE A 9 2.56 -25.23 -16.19
N ARG A 10 3.46 -24.65 -15.39
CA ARG A 10 3.89 -25.26 -14.14
C ARG A 10 2.71 -25.23 -13.16
N VAL A 11 2.13 -26.39 -12.87
CA VAL A 11 1.08 -26.55 -11.84
C VAL A 11 1.64 -26.06 -10.50
N LEU A 12 0.93 -25.14 -9.86
CA LEU A 12 1.46 -24.30 -8.77
C LEU A 12 1.38 -24.92 -7.38
N GLY A 13 0.85 -26.14 -7.27
CA GLY A 13 0.76 -26.89 -6.03
C GLY A 13 0.37 -28.34 -6.29
N GLU A 14 0.60 -29.21 -5.30
CA GLU A 14 0.24 -30.63 -5.38
C GLU A 14 -1.22 -30.88 -4.94
N ASP A 15 -1.87 -29.89 -4.32
CA ASP A 15 -3.20 -30.02 -3.73
C ASP A 15 -4.32 -29.74 -4.74
N VAL A 16 -5.18 -30.74 -4.96
CA VAL A 16 -6.44 -30.57 -5.69
C VAL A 16 -7.46 -29.91 -4.76
N LEU A 17 -7.80 -28.64 -5.04
CA LEU A 17 -8.75 -27.88 -4.22
C LEU A 17 -10.22 -28.28 -4.47
N LEU A 18 -10.52 -28.73 -5.68
CA LEU A 18 -11.87 -29.04 -6.13
C LEU A 18 -11.82 -29.95 -7.36
N GLU A 19 -12.64 -31.01 -7.35
CA GLU A 19 -12.92 -31.84 -8.51
C GLU A 19 -14.40 -31.72 -8.88
N VAL A 20 -14.70 -31.46 -10.16
CA VAL A 20 -16.07 -31.31 -10.66
C VAL A 20 -16.27 -32.17 -11.90
N THR A 21 -17.21 -33.10 -11.82
CA THR A 21 -17.57 -34.00 -12.93
C THR A 21 -18.92 -33.64 -13.55
N GLU A 22 -19.73 -32.80 -12.90
CA GLU A 22 -21.05 -32.41 -13.39
C GLU A 22 -20.92 -31.56 -14.68
N PRO A 23 -21.49 -32.01 -15.82
CA PRO A 23 -21.31 -31.32 -17.10
C PRO A 23 -21.83 -29.89 -17.14
N VAL A 24 -22.87 -29.58 -16.37
CA VAL A 24 -23.44 -28.21 -16.29
C VAL A 24 -22.46 -27.28 -15.58
N ALA A 25 -21.91 -27.71 -14.45
CA ALA A 25 -20.94 -26.94 -13.68
C ALA A 25 -19.64 -26.69 -14.47
N VAL A 26 -19.13 -27.72 -15.16
CA VAL A 26 -17.95 -27.58 -16.04
C VAL A 26 -18.21 -26.58 -17.17
N ARG A 27 -19.38 -26.63 -17.82
CA ARG A 27 -19.73 -25.64 -18.87
C ARG A 27 -19.82 -24.22 -18.31
N ARG A 28 -20.37 -24.02 -17.11
CA ARG A 28 -20.42 -22.71 -16.45
C ARG A 28 -19.02 -22.17 -16.16
N LEU A 29 -18.09 -23.03 -15.72
CA LEU A 29 -16.68 -22.64 -15.53
C LEU A 29 -16.05 -22.22 -16.86
N VAL A 30 -16.19 -23.03 -17.92
CA VAL A 30 -15.62 -22.71 -19.25
C VAL A 30 -16.16 -21.37 -19.77
N GLN A 31 -17.44 -21.09 -19.55
CA GLN A 31 -18.03 -19.79 -19.90
C GLN A 31 -17.45 -18.63 -19.09
N ALA A 32 -17.22 -18.82 -17.79
CA ALA A 32 -16.58 -17.83 -16.92
C ALA A 32 -15.11 -17.57 -17.30
N LEU A 33 -14.43 -18.57 -17.83
CA LEU A 33 -13.05 -18.49 -18.32
C LEU A 33 -12.92 -17.80 -19.69
N ALA A 34 -14.01 -17.25 -20.24
CA ALA A 34 -13.96 -16.53 -21.51
C ALA A 34 -13.02 -15.31 -21.43
N VAL A 35 -12.12 -15.21 -22.40
CA VAL A 35 -11.15 -14.11 -22.53
C VAL A 35 -11.62 -13.05 -23.54
N THR A 36 -11.10 -11.82 -23.43
CA THR A 36 -11.38 -10.73 -24.38
C THR A 36 -10.23 -10.46 -25.32
N GLN A 37 -8.99 -10.60 -24.84
CA GLN A 37 -7.78 -10.34 -25.64
C GLN A 37 -6.58 -11.09 -25.03
N THR A 38 -5.66 -11.52 -25.89
CA THR A 38 -4.31 -11.94 -25.49
C THR A 38 -3.43 -10.71 -25.28
N THR A 39 -2.32 -10.89 -24.59
CA THR A 39 -1.31 -9.86 -24.32
C THR A 39 0.03 -10.33 -24.88
N ASP A 40 0.89 -9.38 -25.25
CA ASP A 40 2.21 -9.69 -25.81
C ASP A 40 3.24 -10.08 -24.74
N GLY A 41 2.81 -10.34 -23.49
CA GLY A 41 3.69 -10.55 -22.35
C GLY A 41 3.15 -11.60 -21.37
N TYR A 42 4.07 -12.08 -20.53
CA TYR A 42 3.76 -13.00 -19.44
C TYR A 42 3.90 -12.29 -18.11
N CYS A 43 2.93 -12.46 -17.22
CA CYS A 43 3.13 -12.20 -15.81
C CYS A 43 4.30 -13.03 -15.28
N MET A 44 5.24 -12.39 -14.59
CA MET A 44 6.35 -13.07 -13.91
C MET A 44 5.95 -13.71 -12.57
N CYS A 45 4.68 -13.57 -12.19
CA CYS A 45 4.11 -14.25 -11.04
C CYS A 45 3.98 -15.75 -11.29
N HIS A 46 3.99 -16.51 -10.21
CA HIS A 46 3.68 -17.94 -10.26
C HIS A 46 2.23 -18.16 -10.70
N GLY A 47 1.29 -17.35 -10.21
CA GLY A 47 -0.16 -17.50 -10.45
C GLY A 47 -0.89 -17.82 -9.15
N ASP A 48 -2.22 -17.82 -9.19
CA ASP A 48 -3.06 -18.09 -8.01
C ASP A 48 -3.59 -19.52 -8.01
N LEU A 49 -4.00 -20.04 -9.16
CA LEU A 49 -4.64 -21.36 -9.35
C LEU A 49 -4.31 -21.94 -10.72
N ALA A 50 -4.56 -23.24 -10.90
CA ALA A 50 -4.61 -23.89 -12.21
C ALA A 50 -5.94 -24.63 -12.39
N PHE A 51 -6.48 -24.61 -13.59
CA PHE A 51 -7.64 -25.40 -14.00
C PHE A 51 -7.19 -26.51 -14.93
N GLU A 52 -7.46 -27.76 -14.58
CA GLU A 52 -7.16 -28.93 -15.39
C GLU A 52 -8.45 -29.57 -15.90
N PHE A 53 -8.51 -29.87 -17.19
CA PHE A 53 -9.67 -30.43 -17.86
C PHE A 53 -9.35 -31.82 -18.39
N PHE A 54 -10.10 -32.82 -17.97
CA PHE A 54 -9.91 -34.21 -18.38
C PHE A 54 -11.04 -34.68 -19.28
N ASP A 55 -10.73 -35.56 -20.25
CA ASP A 55 -11.74 -36.29 -21.00
C ASP A 55 -12.31 -37.46 -20.17
N ARG A 56 -13.31 -38.15 -20.73
CA ARG A 56 -13.98 -39.28 -20.05
C ARG A 56 -13.06 -40.45 -19.74
N SER A 57 -11.90 -40.55 -20.39
CA SER A 57 -10.91 -41.59 -20.11
C SER A 57 -9.93 -41.19 -19.00
N GLY A 58 -10.08 -39.99 -18.42
CA GLY A 58 -9.17 -39.44 -17.42
C GLY A 58 -7.90 -38.83 -18.03
N ARG A 59 -7.86 -38.61 -19.34
CA ARG A 59 -6.72 -37.99 -20.00
C ARG A 59 -6.85 -36.47 -19.96
N LEU A 60 -5.79 -35.78 -19.55
CA LEU A 60 -5.72 -34.32 -19.54
C LEU A 60 -5.82 -33.78 -20.97
N THR A 61 -6.77 -32.87 -21.19
CA THR A 61 -7.06 -32.24 -22.48
C THR A 61 -6.66 -30.77 -22.53
N ALA A 62 -6.71 -30.07 -21.39
CA ALA A 62 -6.23 -28.70 -21.26
C ALA A 62 -5.85 -28.41 -19.82
N ALA A 63 -4.89 -27.52 -19.62
CA ALA A 63 -4.57 -26.89 -18.35
C ALA A 63 -4.50 -25.37 -18.55
N ALA A 64 -5.01 -24.57 -17.63
CA ALA A 64 -4.93 -23.11 -17.70
C ALA A 64 -4.55 -22.51 -16.34
N GLY A 65 -3.50 -21.69 -16.31
CA GLY A 65 -3.09 -20.95 -15.11
C GLY A 65 -3.98 -19.71 -14.94
N PHE A 66 -4.38 -19.39 -13.71
CA PHE A 66 -5.21 -18.25 -13.38
C PHE A 66 -4.42 -17.25 -12.52
N HIS A 67 -4.37 -16.00 -12.97
CA HIS A 67 -3.50 -14.97 -12.43
C HIS A 67 -4.29 -13.71 -12.06
N HIS A 68 -4.02 -13.18 -10.87
CA HIS A 68 -4.47 -11.89 -10.38
C HIS A 68 -5.98 -11.68 -10.51
N ALA A 69 -6.74 -12.76 -10.33
CA ALA A 69 -8.20 -12.77 -10.48
C ALA A 69 -8.72 -12.27 -11.85
N SER A 70 -7.88 -12.15 -12.88
CA SER A 70 -8.23 -11.39 -14.09
C SER A 70 -7.56 -11.86 -15.38
N HIS A 71 -6.61 -12.78 -15.30
CA HIS A 71 -5.86 -13.27 -16.45
C HIS A 71 -5.79 -14.81 -16.46
N LEU A 72 -5.70 -15.37 -17.66
CA LEU A 72 -5.45 -16.78 -17.91
C LEU A 72 -4.18 -16.97 -18.71
N ARG A 73 -3.40 -17.97 -18.33
CA ARG A 73 -2.27 -18.49 -19.10
C ARG A 73 -2.64 -19.84 -19.68
N TRP A 74 -2.54 -19.98 -20.99
CA TRP A 74 -2.80 -21.25 -21.66
C TRP A 74 -1.85 -21.43 -22.83
N SER A 75 -1.30 -22.63 -23.03
CA SER A 75 -0.39 -22.92 -24.15
C SER A 75 -1.03 -22.88 -25.53
N GLY A 76 -2.35 -22.67 -25.61
CA GLY A 76 -3.06 -22.48 -26.88
C GLY A 76 -2.81 -21.11 -27.52
N TRP A 77 -2.20 -20.17 -26.81
CA TRP A 77 -1.82 -18.84 -27.31
C TRP A 77 -0.52 -18.36 -26.66
N ASP A 78 0.09 -17.33 -27.25
CA ASP A 78 1.24 -16.65 -26.66
C ASP A 78 0.78 -15.65 -25.59
N GLY A 79 1.56 -15.55 -24.51
CA GLY A 79 1.34 -14.60 -23.42
C GLY A 79 0.21 -14.98 -22.46
N ASP A 80 -0.22 -14.00 -21.65
CA ASP A 80 -1.42 -14.09 -20.84
C ASP A 80 -2.63 -13.53 -21.59
N ALA A 81 -3.83 -13.98 -21.23
CA ALA A 81 -5.09 -13.50 -21.79
C ALA A 81 -5.98 -12.90 -20.71
N ARG A 82 -6.55 -11.72 -20.98
CA ARG A 82 -7.44 -11.03 -20.05
C ARG A 82 -8.81 -11.68 -20.06
N LEU A 83 -9.31 -12.03 -18.87
CA LEU A 83 -10.67 -12.52 -18.68
C LEU A 83 -11.70 -11.44 -18.92
N ARG A 84 -12.86 -11.84 -19.46
CA ARG A 84 -14.03 -10.97 -19.62
C ARG A 84 -14.61 -10.56 -18.26
N ASP A 85 -14.76 -11.52 -17.36
CA ASP A 85 -15.19 -11.31 -15.98
C ASP A 85 -14.47 -12.29 -15.06
N GLY A 86 -13.31 -11.88 -14.54
CA GLY A 86 -12.57 -12.70 -13.58
C GLY A 86 -13.32 -12.91 -12.26
N GLY A 87 -14.23 -12.00 -11.89
CA GLY A 87 -15.10 -12.17 -10.73
C GLY A 87 -16.08 -13.32 -10.90
N ALA A 88 -16.51 -13.64 -12.13
CA ALA A 88 -17.35 -14.80 -12.40
C ALA A 88 -16.63 -16.12 -12.06
N VAL A 89 -15.33 -16.21 -12.34
CA VAL A 89 -14.51 -17.37 -11.99
C VAL A 89 -14.42 -17.52 -10.47
N LEU A 90 -14.15 -16.43 -9.75
CA LEU A 90 -14.06 -16.45 -8.28
C LEU A 90 -15.39 -16.82 -7.62
N ARG A 91 -16.51 -16.28 -8.11
CA ARG A 91 -17.86 -16.63 -7.61
C ARG A 91 -18.17 -18.09 -7.90
N TRP A 92 -17.85 -18.59 -9.09
CA TRP A 92 -18.02 -20.01 -9.41
C TRP A 92 -17.22 -20.89 -8.45
N LEU A 93 -15.97 -20.56 -8.15
CA LEU A 93 -15.16 -21.29 -7.17
C LEU A 93 -15.79 -21.29 -5.78
N ALA A 94 -16.26 -20.12 -5.30
CA ALA A 94 -16.93 -19.99 -4.01
C ALA A 94 -18.24 -20.79 -3.93
N GLU A 95 -19.06 -20.77 -5.00
CA GLU A 95 -20.27 -21.59 -5.12
C GLU A 95 -20.01 -23.10 -4.99
N HIS A 96 -18.77 -23.55 -5.27
CA HIS A 96 -18.34 -24.94 -5.17
C HIS A 96 -17.41 -25.19 -3.96
N GLY A 97 -17.42 -24.31 -2.96
CA GLY A 97 -16.74 -24.49 -1.67
C GLY A 97 -15.28 -23.99 -1.62
N VAL A 98 -14.77 -23.37 -2.68
CA VAL A 98 -13.42 -22.78 -2.73
C VAL A 98 -13.51 -21.26 -2.55
N GLU A 99 -13.79 -20.82 -1.33
CA GLU A 99 -14.07 -19.40 -1.02
C GLU A 99 -12.81 -18.51 -0.96
N GLY A 100 -11.68 -19.09 -0.56
CA GLY A 100 -10.44 -18.34 -0.26
C GLY A 100 -9.99 -17.36 -1.35
N PRO A 101 -9.99 -17.72 -2.65
CA PRO A 101 -9.65 -16.80 -3.74
C PRO A 101 -10.55 -15.56 -3.81
N LEU A 102 -11.87 -15.70 -3.61
CA LEU A 102 -12.81 -14.59 -3.65
C LEU A 102 -12.55 -13.62 -2.48
N VAL A 103 -12.43 -14.15 -1.26
CA VAL A 103 -12.15 -13.35 -0.05
C VAL A 103 -10.84 -12.56 -0.19
N ARG A 104 -9.78 -13.20 -0.70
CA ARG A 104 -8.49 -12.51 -0.95
C ARG A 104 -8.62 -11.39 -1.97
N GLU A 105 -9.40 -11.58 -3.03
CA GLU A 105 -9.59 -10.53 -4.03
C GLU A 105 -10.43 -9.36 -3.49
N GLU A 106 -11.48 -9.64 -2.73
CA GLU A 106 -12.27 -8.59 -2.05
C GLU A 106 -11.41 -7.78 -1.10
N GLN A 107 -10.54 -8.43 -0.33
CA GLN A 107 -9.57 -7.74 0.52
C GLN A 107 -8.62 -6.86 -0.31
N ARG A 108 -8.04 -7.38 -1.40
CA ARG A 108 -7.17 -6.59 -2.30
C ARG A 108 -7.89 -5.40 -2.91
N GLN A 109 -9.17 -5.54 -3.28
CA GLN A 109 -10.00 -4.43 -3.78
C GLN A 109 -10.17 -3.35 -2.70
N ARG A 110 -10.50 -3.74 -1.46
CA ARG A 110 -10.61 -2.81 -0.32
C ARG A 110 -9.29 -2.07 -0.10
N GLU A 111 -8.17 -2.79 -0.04
CA GLU A 111 -6.84 -2.18 0.13
C GLU A 111 -6.45 -1.25 -1.04
N ARG A 112 -6.84 -1.56 -2.28
CA ARG A 112 -6.62 -0.66 -3.43
C ARG A 112 -7.46 0.60 -3.31
N HIS A 113 -8.73 0.47 -2.92
CA HIS A 113 -9.62 1.60 -2.72
C HIS A 113 -9.13 2.50 -1.57
N GLU A 114 -8.71 1.92 -0.45
CA GLU A 114 -8.13 2.67 0.68
C GLU A 114 -6.85 3.40 0.28
N ARG A 115 -5.95 2.76 -0.49
CA ARG A 115 -4.75 3.41 -1.05
C ARG A 115 -5.11 4.57 -1.97
N TRP A 116 -6.09 4.39 -2.84
CA TRP A 116 -6.56 5.45 -3.73
C TRP A 116 -7.11 6.64 -2.93
N LEU A 117 -7.96 6.40 -1.92
CA LEU A 117 -8.48 7.45 -1.05
C LEU A 117 -7.35 8.16 -0.27
N ALA A 118 -6.37 7.42 0.22
CA ALA A 118 -5.22 7.97 0.94
C ALA A 118 -4.37 8.86 0.03
N GLU A 119 -4.09 8.43 -1.21
CA GLU A 119 -3.39 9.26 -2.19
C GLU A 119 -4.17 10.55 -2.49
N HIS A 120 -5.49 10.46 -2.67
CA HIS A 120 -6.33 11.64 -2.94
C HIS A 120 -6.30 12.64 -1.80
N ARG A 121 -6.43 12.18 -0.54
CA ARG A 121 -6.31 13.06 0.63
C ARG A 121 -4.91 13.68 0.73
N TRP A 122 -3.86 12.90 0.48
CA TRP A 122 -2.49 13.39 0.50
C TRP A 122 -2.24 14.46 -0.57
N ARG A 123 -2.72 14.25 -1.80
CA ARG A 123 -2.65 15.24 -2.89
C ARG A 123 -3.43 16.51 -2.55
N ALA A 124 -4.64 16.37 -2.02
CA ALA A 124 -5.48 17.51 -1.65
C ALA A 124 -4.87 18.36 -0.51
N ALA A 125 -4.14 17.73 0.41
CA ALA A 125 -3.46 18.42 1.51
C ALA A 125 -2.12 19.05 1.11
N ALA A 126 -1.61 18.77 -0.09
CA ALA A 126 -0.35 19.33 -0.56
C ALA A 126 -0.47 20.84 -0.80
N PRO A 127 0.53 21.65 -0.41
CA PRO A 127 0.55 23.07 -0.74
C PRO A 127 0.58 23.30 -2.25
N ALA A 128 -0.15 24.31 -2.72
CA ALA A 128 -0.26 24.62 -4.16
C ALA A 128 1.10 24.80 -4.85
N ALA A 129 2.10 25.32 -4.13
CA ALA A 129 3.45 25.55 -4.64
C ALA A 129 4.19 24.28 -5.12
N VAL A 130 3.72 23.08 -4.76
CA VAL A 130 4.37 21.80 -5.09
C VAL A 130 3.48 20.83 -5.86
N HIS A 131 2.30 21.26 -6.33
CA HIS A 131 1.33 20.38 -7.01
C HIS A 131 1.88 19.71 -8.28
N ASP A 132 2.67 20.43 -9.07
CA ASP A 132 3.36 19.91 -10.26
C ASP A 132 4.39 18.81 -9.96
N LEU A 133 4.85 18.72 -8.70
CA LEU A 133 5.83 17.71 -8.27
C LEU A 133 5.16 16.40 -7.80
N LEU A 134 3.85 16.40 -7.56
CA LEU A 134 3.14 15.26 -7.01
C LEU A 134 3.07 14.08 -7.98
N ASP A 135 2.87 14.35 -9.27
CA ASP A 135 2.79 13.29 -10.28
C ASP A 135 4.13 12.58 -10.48
N VAL A 136 5.23 13.34 -10.43
CA VAL A 136 6.58 12.78 -10.42
C VAL A 136 6.77 11.88 -9.20
N ALA A 137 6.31 12.32 -8.03
CA ALA A 137 6.45 11.56 -6.80
C ALA A 137 5.63 10.26 -6.82
N VAL A 138 4.39 10.32 -7.30
CA VAL A 138 3.52 9.14 -7.41
C VAL A 138 4.05 8.16 -8.45
N ALA A 139 4.53 8.63 -9.60
CA ALA A 139 5.14 7.79 -10.62
C ALA A 139 6.37 7.02 -10.10
N ALA A 140 7.20 7.65 -9.25
CA ALA A 140 8.35 7.00 -8.62
C ALA A 140 7.99 5.78 -7.75
N GLY A 141 6.75 5.73 -7.22
CA GLY A 141 6.23 4.58 -6.48
C GLY A 141 6.00 3.33 -7.33
N SER A 142 5.89 3.50 -8.66
CA SER A 142 5.64 2.41 -9.61
C SER A 142 6.91 1.93 -10.33
N THR A 143 8.06 2.58 -10.12
CA THR A 143 9.33 2.25 -10.77
C THR A 143 10.37 1.73 -9.77
N ASP A 144 11.29 2.60 -9.32
CA ASP A 144 12.44 2.23 -8.51
C ASP A 144 12.17 2.36 -6.99
N GLY A 145 10.99 2.88 -6.61
CA GLY A 145 10.62 3.08 -5.22
C GLY A 145 11.48 4.14 -4.50
N LEU A 146 12.16 5.01 -5.26
CA LEU A 146 13.04 6.06 -4.75
C LEU A 146 12.68 7.40 -5.38
N LEU A 147 12.60 8.43 -4.54
CA LEU A 147 12.45 9.81 -4.99
C LEU A 147 13.82 10.44 -5.21
N PRO A 148 14.07 11.14 -6.34
CA PRO A 148 15.32 11.84 -6.54
C PRO A 148 15.54 12.94 -5.49
N GLU A 149 16.76 13.05 -4.95
CA GLU A 149 17.12 14.08 -3.95
C GLU A 149 16.86 15.52 -4.45
N GLY A 150 16.96 15.76 -5.76
CA GLY A 150 16.62 17.05 -6.35
C GLY A 150 15.16 17.45 -6.15
N ILE A 151 14.24 16.48 -6.13
CA ILE A 151 12.81 16.72 -5.91
C ILE A 151 12.56 17.12 -4.46
N HIS A 152 13.19 16.44 -3.49
CA HIS A 152 13.08 16.80 -2.07
C HIS A 152 13.57 18.22 -1.79
N ARG A 153 14.73 18.60 -2.32
CA ARG A 153 15.27 19.96 -2.18
C ARG A 153 14.39 21.02 -2.82
N LEU A 154 13.82 20.73 -3.99
CA LEU A 154 12.90 21.65 -4.67
C LEU A 154 11.61 21.85 -3.85
N VAL A 155 11.05 20.80 -3.27
CA VAL A 155 9.89 20.90 -2.37
C VAL A 155 10.19 21.80 -1.18
N ALA A 156 11.29 21.54 -0.46
CA ALA A 156 11.66 22.35 0.70
C ALA A 156 11.77 23.83 0.33
N ARG A 157 12.49 24.14 -0.75
CA ARG A 157 12.65 25.52 -1.26
C ARG A 157 11.32 26.18 -1.61
N ARG A 158 10.43 25.50 -2.35
CA ARG A 158 9.14 26.09 -2.76
C ARG A 158 8.20 26.31 -1.59
N LEU A 159 8.25 25.44 -0.58
CA LEU A 159 7.50 25.65 0.66
C LEU A 159 8.01 26.88 1.41
N GLU A 160 9.33 27.09 1.48
CA GLU A 160 9.93 28.27 2.09
C GLU A 160 9.58 29.57 1.36
N GLU A 161 9.63 29.56 0.02
CA GLU A 161 9.28 30.71 -0.81
C GLU A 161 7.78 31.06 -0.70
N ALA A 162 6.91 30.05 -0.69
CA ALA A 162 5.46 30.26 -0.67
C ALA A 162 4.89 30.54 0.73
N ILE A 163 5.52 30.01 1.78
CA ILE A 163 5.05 30.13 3.17
C ILE A 163 6.24 30.60 4.03
N PRO A 164 6.53 31.92 4.09
CA PRO A 164 7.72 32.43 4.77
C PRO A 164 7.72 32.20 6.29
N ASP A 165 6.56 32.25 6.96
CA ASP A 165 6.48 31.99 8.40
C ASP A 165 6.85 30.52 8.70
N PRO A 166 7.94 30.26 9.45
CA PRO A 166 8.37 28.91 9.75
C PRO A 166 7.37 28.11 10.61
N VAL A 167 6.51 28.76 11.40
CA VAL A 167 5.50 28.06 12.21
C VAL A 167 4.32 27.63 11.35
N GLU A 168 3.78 28.52 10.51
CA GLU A 168 2.77 28.17 9.53
C GLU A 168 3.26 27.07 8.57
N ARG A 169 4.47 27.22 8.02
CA ARG A 169 5.08 26.22 7.12
C ARG A 169 5.22 24.85 7.78
N ALA A 170 5.65 24.82 9.05
CA ALA A 170 5.72 23.59 9.83
C ALA A 170 4.32 22.93 9.97
N GLY A 171 3.30 23.70 10.30
CA GLY A 171 1.92 23.21 10.43
C GLY A 171 1.39 22.61 9.14
N VAL A 172 1.51 23.35 8.03
CA VAL A 172 1.06 22.90 6.72
C VAL A 172 1.82 21.64 6.25
N THR A 173 3.13 21.59 6.48
CA THR A 173 3.95 20.44 6.09
C THR A 173 3.63 19.20 6.94
N LEU A 174 3.36 19.38 8.25
CA LEU A 174 2.90 18.30 9.12
C LEU A 174 1.52 17.79 8.70
N ALA A 175 0.57 18.68 8.43
CA ALA A 175 -0.76 18.32 7.95
C ALA A 175 -0.66 17.49 6.67
N TRP A 176 0.11 17.96 5.67
CA TRP A 176 0.33 17.23 4.43
C TRP A 176 0.94 15.84 4.67
N TYR A 177 1.96 15.74 5.54
CA TYR A 177 2.60 14.46 5.88
C TYR A 177 1.66 13.49 6.62
N GLY A 178 0.67 14.02 7.34
CA GLY A 178 -0.35 13.25 8.05
C GLY A 178 -1.57 12.83 7.22
N SER A 179 -1.76 13.39 6.02
CA SER A 179 -2.98 13.19 5.22
C SER A 179 -3.04 11.93 4.34
N GLY A 180 -1.92 11.21 4.21
CA GLY A 180 -1.85 9.97 3.43
C GLY A 180 -2.38 8.73 4.17
N THR A 181 -1.66 7.62 4.05
CA THR A 181 -1.95 6.38 4.79
C THR A 181 -1.76 6.54 6.30
N GLY A 182 -0.99 7.54 6.73
CA GLY A 182 -0.75 7.84 8.14
C GLY A 182 0.14 6.84 8.87
N ARG A 183 0.69 5.83 8.16
CA ARG A 183 1.55 4.79 8.72
C ARG A 183 2.93 5.33 9.09
N CYS A 184 3.52 4.80 10.15
CA CYS A 184 4.90 5.12 10.53
C CYS A 184 5.95 4.36 9.71
N SER A 185 5.56 3.25 9.09
CA SER A 185 6.42 2.40 8.25
C SER A 185 5.61 1.77 7.11
N GLY A 186 6.29 1.30 6.05
CA GLY A 186 5.64 0.62 4.93
C GLY A 186 4.58 1.44 4.19
N PHE A 187 4.77 2.77 4.13
CA PHE A 187 3.89 3.69 3.41
C PHE A 187 4.38 3.91 1.96
N PRO A 188 3.50 4.35 1.04
CA PRO A 188 3.89 4.65 -0.33
C PRO A 188 5.00 5.70 -0.42
N VAL A 189 6.01 5.47 -1.28
CA VAL A 189 7.21 6.33 -1.36
C VAL A 189 6.88 7.81 -1.56
N HIS A 190 5.84 8.12 -2.34
CA HIS A 190 5.43 9.49 -2.62
C HIS A 190 5.05 10.26 -1.34
N GLU A 191 4.51 9.59 -0.33
CA GLU A 191 4.18 10.24 0.93
C GLU A 191 5.42 10.65 1.74
N ALA A 192 6.62 10.18 1.38
CA ALA A 192 7.87 10.62 1.99
C ALA A 192 8.28 12.04 1.59
N LEU A 193 7.64 12.61 0.55
CA LEU A 193 8.03 13.88 -0.04
C LEU A 193 8.19 15.05 0.96
N PRO A 194 7.30 15.23 1.98
CA PRO A 194 7.43 16.30 2.96
C PRO A 194 8.52 16.06 4.01
N ALA A 195 9.01 14.82 4.15
CA ALA A 195 9.82 14.42 5.31
C ALA A 195 11.17 15.16 5.40
N PRO A 196 11.93 15.42 4.31
CA PRO A 196 13.18 16.18 4.41
C PRO A 196 12.97 17.61 4.89
N ALA A 197 11.94 18.32 4.40
CA ALA A 197 11.61 19.67 4.88
C ALA A 197 11.28 19.68 6.39
N LEU A 198 10.55 18.67 6.88
CA LEU A 198 10.29 18.49 8.31
C LEU A 198 11.54 18.12 9.12
N ALA A 199 12.48 17.37 8.53
CA ALA A 199 13.73 16.99 9.16
C ALA A 199 14.63 18.20 9.42
N GLU A 200 14.69 19.13 8.46
CA GLU A 200 15.44 20.39 8.55
C GLU A 200 14.74 21.43 9.44
N THR A 201 13.42 21.31 9.61
CA THR A 201 12.65 22.21 10.48
C THR A 201 13.09 22.08 11.95
N PRO A 202 13.43 23.19 12.64
CA PRO A 202 13.71 23.18 14.06
C PRO A 202 12.51 22.69 14.88
N ILE A 203 12.75 21.81 15.85
CA ILE A 203 11.70 21.24 16.72
C ILE A 203 10.85 22.30 17.42
N ALA A 204 11.41 23.47 17.74
CA ALA A 204 10.66 24.57 18.34
C ALA A 204 9.54 25.08 17.42
N HIS A 205 9.76 25.12 16.10
CA HIS A 205 8.72 25.51 15.13
C HIS A 205 7.65 24.43 15.01
N LEU A 206 8.02 23.15 15.02
CA LEU A 206 7.07 22.03 15.03
C LEU A 206 6.17 22.07 16.28
N ILE A 207 6.76 22.31 17.46
CA ILE A 207 6.02 22.47 18.74
C ILE A 207 5.04 23.64 18.66
N ARG A 208 5.51 24.81 18.19
CA ARG A 208 4.65 26.00 18.04
C ARG A 208 3.52 25.77 17.05
N ALA A 209 3.77 25.06 15.95
CA ALA A 209 2.74 24.71 14.97
C ALA A 209 1.66 23.81 15.60
N MET A 210 2.09 22.75 16.29
CA MET A 210 1.19 21.85 17.02
C MET A 210 0.34 22.57 18.07
N GLN A 211 0.87 23.63 18.69
CA GLN A 211 0.14 24.47 19.66
C GLN A 211 -0.81 25.46 18.98
N ALA A 212 -0.43 26.03 17.82
CA ALA A 212 -1.24 26.96 17.07
C ALA A 212 -2.48 26.28 16.45
N TYR A 213 -2.39 24.99 16.16
CA TYR A 213 -3.47 24.19 15.56
C TYR A 213 -3.83 22.99 16.46
N PRO A 214 -4.44 23.23 17.64
CA PRO A 214 -4.63 22.19 18.65
C PRO A 214 -5.66 21.11 18.26
N THR A 215 -6.54 21.40 17.30
CA THR A 215 -7.64 20.53 16.87
C THR A 215 -7.41 19.88 15.50
N ASP A 216 -6.28 20.13 14.85
CA ASP A 216 -5.99 19.56 13.54
C ASP A 216 -5.39 18.15 13.67
N ALA A 217 -6.22 17.15 13.39
CA ALA A 217 -5.83 15.74 13.47
C ALA A 217 -4.75 15.36 12.44
N HIS A 218 -4.66 16.05 11.30
CA HIS A 218 -3.63 15.78 10.29
C HIS A 218 -2.27 16.26 10.76
N ILE A 219 -2.19 17.41 11.44
CA ILE A 219 -0.96 17.89 12.07
C ILE A 219 -0.48 16.89 13.12
N ASP A 220 -1.36 16.39 13.96
CA ASP A 220 -1.01 15.39 14.97
C ASP A 220 -0.57 14.06 14.33
N ALA A 221 -1.28 13.60 13.30
CA ALA A 221 -0.90 12.40 12.57
C ALA A 221 0.49 12.53 11.92
N GLY A 222 0.76 13.67 11.29
CA GLY A 222 2.06 13.99 10.69
C GLY A 222 3.16 14.14 11.73
N ALA A 223 2.87 14.74 12.89
CA ALA A 223 3.82 14.89 13.98
C ALA A 223 4.19 13.53 14.60
N VAL A 224 3.21 12.64 14.83
CA VAL A 224 3.49 11.27 15.29
C VAL A 224 4.38 10.56 14.26
N ARG A 225 4.03 10.63 12.98
CA ARG A 225 4.80 9.98 11.91
C ARG A 225 6.23 10.50 11.86
N HIS A 226 6.41 11.81 11.92
CA HIS A 226 7.71 12.47 11.87
C HIS A 226 8.56 12.21 13.11
N LEU A 227 7.97 12.31 14.31
CA LEU A 227 8.71 12.20 15.56
C LEU A 227 8.95 10.75 15.99
N CYS A 228 8.10 9.80 15.60
CA CYS A 228 8.16 8.40 16.06
C CYS A 228 8.51 7.39 14.95
N GLY A 229 8.62 7.82 13.69
CA GLY A 229 8.95 6.97 12.54
C GLY A 229 10.39 6.41 12.54
N TRP A 230 10.62 5.39 11.70
CA TRP A 230 11.92 4.68 11.61
C TRP A 230 13.10 5.55 11.15
N LYS A 231 12.81 6.56 10.32
CA LYS A 231 13.79 7.53 9.80
C LYS A 231 13.61 8.92 10.42
N ALA A 232 12.88 8.99 11.54
CA ALA A 232 12.34 10.23 12.10
C ALA A 232 13.34 11.38 12.08
N ARG A 233 14.46 11.26 12.79
CA ARG A 233 15.49 12.32 12.88
C ARG A 233 16.82 11.74 13.39
N THR A 234 17.96 12.30 12.97
CA THR A 234 19.30 12.02 13.54
C THR A 234 19.36 12.32 15.05
N HIS A 235 18.51 13.22 15.54
CA HIS A 235 18.43 13.64 16.95
C HIS A 235 17.05 13.37 17.58
N GLN A 236 16.36 12.30 17.16
CA GLN A 236 14.99 11.96 17.57
C GLN A 236 14.76 12.03 19.09
N ALA A 237 15.58 11.34 19.88
CA ALA A 237 15.46 11.34 21.34
C ALA A 237 15.58 12.74 21.97
N ARG A 238 16.51 13.56 21.46
CA ARG A 238 16.73 14.93 21.94
C ARG A 238 15.56 15.84 21.61
N ASP A 239 14.96 15.67 20.44
CA ASP A 239 13.84 16.50 20.02
C ASP A 239 12.55 16.11 20.71
N ILE A 240 12.28 14.80 20.90
CA ILE A 240 11.16 14.32 21.71
C ILE A 240 11.28 14.82 23.16
N ALA A 241 12.49 14.86 23.73
CA ALA A 241 12.69 15.35 25.10
C ALA A 241 12.29 16.83 25.29
N LYS A 242 12.22 17.61 24.21
CA LYS A 242 11.78 19.02 24.23
C LYS A 242 10.27 19.16 24.05
N VAL A 243 9.55 18.10 23.66
CA VAL A 243 8.10 18.15 23.45
C VAL A 243 7.41 18.23 24.82
N PRO A 244 6.59 19.27 25.07
CA PRO A 244 5.82 19.42 26.30
C PRO A 244 4.97 18.20 26.63
N ALA A 245 4.75 17.92 27.92
CA ALA A 245 3.97 16.78 28.37
C ALA A 245 2.56 16.72 27.76
N GLU A 246 1.87 17.86 27.70
CA GLU A 246 0.53 17.97 27.10
C GLU A 246 0.51 17.55 25.62
N LEU A 247 1.50 17.99 24.84
CA LEU A 247 1.59 17.58 23.44
C LEU A 247 1.93 16.10 23.30
N ARG A 248 2.78 15.53 24.17
CA ARG A 248 3.06 14.08 24.14
C ARG A 248 1.81 13.27 24.41
N MET A 249 0.99 13.66 25.39
CA MET A 249 -0.28 12.99 25.68
C MET A 249 -1.25 13.08 24.50
N ARG A 250 -1.37 14.25 23.87
CA ARG A 250 -2.21 14.44 22.69
C ARG A 250 -1.76 13.58 21.50
N LEU A 251 -0.47 13.59 21.19
CA LEU A 251 0.09 12.78 20.10
C LEU A 251 -0.05 11.27 20.37
N LEU A 252 0.07 10.85 21.64
CA LEU A 252 -0.15 9.46 22.03
C LEU A 252 -1.62 9.05 21.87
N ALA A 253 -2.57 9.92 22.21
CA ALA A 253 -4.00 9.69 21.95
C ALA A 253 -4.28 9.55 20.45
N ALA A 254 -3.78 10.49 19.64
CA ALA A 254 -3.90 10.43 18.17
C ALA A 254 -3.30 9.15 17.56
N ALA A 255 -2.19 8.64 18.12
CA ALA A 255 -1.59 7.38 17.68
C ALA A 255 -2.42 6.14 18.06
N ARG A 256 -3.15 6.18 19.18
CA ARG A 256 -4.04 5.08 19.62
C ARG A 256 -5.32 5.03 18.81
N GLU A 257 -5.85 6.18 18.44
CA GLU A 257 -7.09 6.32 17.66
C GLU A 257 -6.90 5.98 16.17
N SER A 258 -5.66 5.90 15.68
CA SER A 258 -5.41 5.70 14.25
C SER A 258 -5.67 4.28 13.72
N GLY A 259 -5.89 3.30 14.60
CA GLY A 259 -6.05 1.89 14.21
C GLY A 259 -4.79 1.23 13.62
N ASP A 260 -3.61 1.85 13.75
CA ASP A 260 -2.33 1.34 13.26
C ASP A 260 -1.48 0.87 14.43
N ASP A 261 -1.30 -0.44 14.56
CA ASP A 261 -0.54 -1.06 15.65
C ASP A 261 0.95 -0.67 15.64
N ASP A 262 1.57 -0.47 14.49
CA ASP A 262 2.97 -0.02 14.41
C ASP A 262 3.10 1.42 14.91
N LYS A 263 2.20 2.30 14.46
CA LYS A 263 2.13 3.69 14.92
C LYS A 263 1.89 3.77 16.43
N ARG A 264 0.93 3.01 16.96
CA ARG A 264 0.63 2.94 18.39
C ARG A 264 1.86 2.52 19.19
N ARG A 265 2.47 1.37 18.85
CA ARG A 265 3.65 0.84 19.58
C ARG A 265 4.81 1.83 19.58
N ARG A 266 5.07 2.49 18.45
CA ARG A 266 6.16 3.48 18.34
C ARG A 266 5.88 4.73 19.16
N ALA A 267 4.66 5.26 19.08
CA ALA A 267 4.24 6.39 19.89
C ALA A 267 4.37 6.05 21.38
N GLU A 268 3.96 4.85 21.80
CA GLU A 268 4.10 4.40 23.18
C GLU A 268 5.56 4.32 23.62
N GLN A 269 6.44 3.78 22.78
CA GLN A 269 7.88 3.70 23.05
C GLN A 269 8.52 5.08 23.24
N TRP A 270 8.16 6.06 22.40
CA TRP A 270 8.82 7.35 22.34
C TRP A 270 8.18 8.42 23.23
N LEU A 271 6.85 8.43 23.36
CA LEU A 271 6.10 9.51 24.00
C LEU A 271 5.69 9.20 25.45
N SER A 272 5.62 7.93 25.87
CA SER A 272 5.11 7.55 27.21
C SER A 272 6.08 7.82 28.37
N THR A 273 7.32 8.24 28.12
CA THR A 273 8.34 8.36 29.18
C THR A 273 8.97 9.77 29.19
N PRO A 274 9.11 10.43 30.36
CA PRO A 274 10.10 11.48 30.54
C PRO A 274 11.48 10.83 30.41
N SER A 275 12.29 11.30 29.47
CA SER A 275 13.62 10.78 29.11
C SER A 275 14.45 10.42 30.33
N GLY A 276 14.44 9.13 30.68
CA GLY A 276 15.09 8.58 31.86
C GLY A 276 15.55 7.16 31.61
N ARG A 277 16.18 6.87 30.46
CA ARG A 277 16.94 5.62 30.28
C ARG A 277 18.15 5.78 29.35
N ARG A 278 19.30 5.85 30.05
CA ARG A 278 20.62 5.21 29.82
C ARG A 278 21.29 5.39 28.45
N GLN A 279 22.37 6.18 28.48
CA GLN A 279 23.61 5.83 27.78
C GLN A 279 23.97 4.37 28.08
N ARG A 280 23.95 3.52 27.06
CA ARG A 280 24.89 2.43 26.83
C ARG A 280 25.04 2.24 25.34
#